data_AF-A0A521USU9-F1
#
_entry.id   AF-A0A521USU9-F1
#
_cell.length_a   1.000
_cell.length_b   1.000
_cell.length_c   1.000
_cell.angle_alpha   90.00
_cell.angle_beta   90.00
_cell.angle_gamma   90.00
#
_symmetry.space_group_name_H-M   'P 1'
#
loop_
_entity.id
_entity.type
_entity.pdbx_description
1 polymer ?
#
loop_
_entity_poly.entity_id
_entity_poly.type
_entity_poly.pdbx_seq_one_letter_code
_entity_poly.pdbx_strand_id
1 'polypeptide(L)'
;MFRGRKPIIGAPYWYNTPLDELDFEWTTEEKLEIERYCEKILKNIEAEGGMTPRERWNACLWGKDKDRMLMAVPLNNVYTAKTLDSAADAMKPIDLYQYPKLWIKSHLATVARFGLDYPTVHNINYGEDMWGGQSRMIEYGNPILDGKPPITCLEDLEGMPIPDPRKDGLYPGYLWANRELRRIFDEYKLPLPQVGSICPGPTLLPMMGMLGWTEFTIGLRKNPELVRKCMDISNEFLIGFGKAFIDEVAPDSIYM
;
A
#
# COMPACT_ATOMS: atom_id res chain seq x y z
N MET A 1 1.40 0.52 -30.03
CA MET A 1 1.81 -0.85 -29.61
C MET A 1 2.51 -0.74 -28.27
N PHE A 2 2.20 -1.63 -27.32
CA PHE A 2 2.80 -1.62 -25.97
C PHE A 2 4.33 -1.72 -26.02
N ARG A 3 5.02 -0.83 -25.29
CA ARG A 3 6.50 -0.68 -25.32
C ARG A 3 7.24 -1.51 -24.27
N GLY A 4 6.52 -2.34 -23.51
CA GLY A 4 7.09 -3.09 -22.39
C GLY A 4 7.12 -2.27 -21.09
N ARG A 5 7.31 -2.98 -19.99
CA ARG A 5 7.47 -2.39 -18.64
C ARG A 5 8.90 -1.89 -18.47
N LYS A 6 9.07 -0.84 -17.67
CA LYS A 6 10.39 -0.33 -17.29
C LYS A 6 10.55 -0.45 -15.78
N PRO A 7 11.65 -1.03 -15.29
CA PRO A 7 11.93 -0.99 -13.86
C PRO A 7 12.00 0.44 -13.35
N ILE A 8 11.56 0.65 -12.10
CA ILE A 8 11.68 1.95 -11.44
C ILE A 8 13.17 2.29 -11.30
N ILE A 9 13.56 3.52 -11.59
CA ILE A 9 14.92 4.00 -11.33
C ILE A 9 15.12 4.04 -9.81
N GLY A 10 16.13 3.30 -9.33
CA GLY A 10 16.37 3.12 -7.89
C GLY A 10 15.43 2.10 -7.24
N ALA A 11 14.82 1.20 -8.01
CA ALA A 11 14.00 0.11 -7.49
C ALA A 11 14.72 -0.71 -6.41
N PRO A 12 13.98 -1.27 -5.44
CA PRO A 12 14.53 -2.24 -4.51
C PRO A 12 15.02 -3.52 -5.19
N TYR A 13 15.93 -4.22 -4.52
CA TYR A 13 16.50 -5.48 -5.01
C TYR A 13 15.42 -6.54 -5.29
N TRP A 14 14.29 -6.47 -4.59
CA TRP A 14 13.16 -7.39 -4.71
C TRP A 14 12.09 -6.95 -5.73
N TYR A 15 12.28 -5.85 -6.45
CA TYR A 15 11.34 -5.40 -7.47
C TYR A 15 11.14 -6.49 -8.56
N ASN A 16 9.89 -6.78 -8.93
CA ASN A 16 9.51 -7.92 -9.79
C ASN A 16 9.90 -9.31 -9.24
N THR A 17 10.16 -9.46 -7.94
CA THR A 17 10.34 -10.78 -7.32
C THR A 17 8.98 -11.34 -6.89
N PRO A 18 8.61 -12.56 -7.30
CA PRO A 18 7.39 -13.23 -6.86
C PRO A 18 7.25 -13.28 -5.33
N LEU A 19 6.02 -13.16 -4.83
CA LEU A 19 5.69 -13.14 -3.40
C LEU A 19 6.20 -14.36 -2.62
N ASP A 20 6.22 -15.52 -3.25
CA ASP A 20 6.72 -16.80 -2.72
C ASP A 20 8.24 -16.94 -2.80
N GLU A 21 8.91 -16.07 -3.55
CA GLU A 21 10.37 -16.00 -3.67
C GLU A 21 10.99 -14.88 -2.80
N LEU A 22 10.17 -14.07 -2.12
CA LEU A 22 10.66 -13.03 -1.21
C LEU A 22 11.33 -13.63 0.03
N ASP A 23 12.56 -13.21 0.31
CA ASP A 23 13.46 -13.78 1.30
C ASP A 23 13.54 -12.98 2.62
N PHE A 24 12.52 -12.17 2.90
CA PHE A 24 12.53 -11.31 4.07
C PHE A 24 12.37 -12.12 5.36
N GLU A 25 13.43 -12.14 6.18
CA GLU A 25 13.42 -12.80 7.48
C GLU A 25 13.63 -11.80 8.62
N TRP A 26 12.89 -11.98 9.72
CA TRP A 26 13.08 -11.21 10.95
C TRP A 26 14.26 -11.73 11.76
N THR A 27 15.18 -10.84 12.13
CA THR A 27 16.21 -11.16 13.12
C THR A 27 15.60 -11.25 14.53
N THR A 28 16.36 -11.79 15.47
CA THR A 28 15.96 -11.88 16.88
C THR A 28 15.68 -10.48 17.46
N GLU A 29 16.53 -9.51 17.17
CA GLU A 29 16.39 -8.13 17.63
C GLU A 29 15.14 -7.47 17.07
N GLU A 30 14.84 -7.68 15.78
CA GLU A 30 13.63 -7.14 15.17
C GLU A 30 12.36 -7.77 15.76
N LYS A 31 12.36 -9.07 16.07
CA LYS A 31 11.24 -9.72 16.76
C LYS A 31 11.01 -9.14 18.15
N LEU A 32 12.08 -8.91 18.92
CA LEU A 32 11.99 -8.25 20.23
C LEU A 32 11.45 -6.82 20.13
N GLU A 33 11.79 -6.09 19.08
CA GLU A 33 11.21 -4.76 18.84
C GLU A 33 9.72 -4.83 18.52
N ILE A 34 9.30 -5.78 17.66
CA ILE A 34 7.89 -6.03 17.35
C ILE A 34 7.11 -6.37 18.62
N GLU A 35 7.64 -7.26 19.46
CA GLU A 35 7.04 -7.65 20.74
C GLU A 35 6.79 -6.41 21.61
N ARG A 36 7.79 -5.55 21.79
CA ARG A 36 7.66 -4.31 22.58
C ARG A 36 6.59 -3.36 22.02
N TYR A 37 6.46 -3.25 20.69
CA TYR A 37 5.39 -2.46 20.09
C TYR A 37 4.03 -3.08 20.39
N CYS A 38 3.89 -4.40 20.25
CA CYS A 38 2.66 -5.12 20.52
C CYS A 38 2.22 -4.99 21.99
N GLU A 39 3.14 -5.18 22.95
CA GLU A 39 2.90 -4.98 24.38
C GLU A 39 2.42 -3.55 24.67
N LYS A 40 3.07 -2.55 24.06
CA LYS A 40 2.67 -1.15 24.23
C LYS A 40 1.29 -0.88 23.65
N ILE A 41 0.94 -1.45 22.50
CA ILE A 41 -0.40 -1.34 21.90
C ILE A 41 -1.45 -1.93 22.83
N LEU A 42 -1.23 -3.15 23.34
CA LEU A 42 -2.15 -3.80 24.28
C LEU A 42 -2.35 -2.96 25.55
N LYS A 43 -1.26 -2.41 26.11
CA LYS A 43 -1.33 -1.50 27.26
C LYS A 43 -2.13 -0.22 26.96
N ASN A 44 -2.02 0.34 25.75
CA ASN A 44 -2.81 1.50 25.37
C ASN A 44 -4.30 1.15 25.30
N ILE A 45 -4.65 0.00 24.70
CA ILE A 45 -6.04 -0.49 24.59
C ILE A 45 -6.63 -0.74 25.99
N GLU A 46 -5.88 -1.38 26.88
CA GLU A 46 -6.30 -1.62 28.26
C GLU A 46 -6.52 -0.32 29.03
N ALA A 47 -5.60 0.63 28.91
CA ALA A 47 -5.69 1.92 29.60
C ALA A 47 -6.85 2.79 29.10
N GLU A 48 -7.20 2.66 27.83
CA GLU A 48 -8.35 3.33 27.24
C GLU A 48 -9.67 2.74 27.74
N GLY A 49 -9.76 1.41 27.83
CA GLY A 49 -10.98 0.69 28.17
C GLY A 49 -12.07 0.78 27.10
N GLY A 50 -13.19 0.06 27.31
CA GLY A 50 -14.31 0.07 26.38
C GLY A 50 -14.17 -0.94 25.24
N MET A 51 -14.54 -0.53 24.02
CA MET A 51 -14.43 -1.36 22.81
C MET A 51 -12.95 -1.50 22.41
N THR A 52 -12.59 -2.68 21.95
CA THR A 52 -11.33 -2.86 21.23
C THR A 52 -11.36 -2.11 19.89
N PRO A 53 -10.19 -1.79 19.31
CA PRO A 53 -10.14 -1.15 18.00
C PRO A 53 -10.89 -1.92 16.88
N ARG A 54 -10.83 -3.26 16.87
CA ARG A 54 -11.57 -4.08 15.89
C ARG A 54 -13.08 -4.03 16.12
N GLU A 55 -13.55 -4.02 17.36
CA GLU A 55 -14.99 -3.84 17.66
C GLU A 55 -15.48 -2.46 17.23
N ARG A 56 -14.70 -1.42 17.50
CA ARG A 56 -14.99 -0.04 17.09
C ARG A 56 -14.99 0.11 15.57
N TRP A 57 -14.06 -0.56 14.89
CA TRP A 57 -14.02 -0.63 13.43
C TRP A 57 -15.30 -1.23 12.86
N ASN A 58 -15.69 -2.40 13.37
CA ASN A 58 -16.93 -3.06 12.97
C ASN A 58 -18.17 -2.20 13.27
N ALA A 59 -18.23 -1.55 14.43
CA ALA A 59 -19.32 -0.64 14.75
C ALA A 59 -19.39 0.52 13.74
N CYS A 60 -18.24 1.10 13.36
CA CYS A 60 -18.17 2.16 12.36
C CYS A 60 -18.65 1.70 10.98
N LEU A 61 -18.19 0.56 10.49
CA LEU A 61 -18.58 0.03 9.17
C LEU A 61 -20.09 -0.21 9.05
N TRP A 62 -20.71 -0.66 10.15
CA TRP A 62 -22.13 -1.02 10.16
C TRP A 62 -23.04 0.08 10.70
N GLY A 63 -22.52 1.28 10.93
CA GLY A 63 -23.30 2.42 11.45
C GLY A 63 -23.88 2.17 12.84
N LYS A 64 -23.24 1.34 13.66
CA LYS A 64 -23.62 1.08 15.05
C LYS A 64 -23.01 2.12 15.99
N ASP A 65 -23.61 2.23 17.18
CA ASP A 65 -23.04 3.03 18.26
C ASP A 65 -21.64 2.53 18.64
N LYS A 66 -20.77 3.50 18.95
CA LYS A 66 -19.38 3.29 19.32
C LYS A 66 -19.06 4.12 20.55
N ASP A 67 -18.16 3.61 21.37
CA ASP A 67 -17.69 4.27 22.61
C ASP A 67 -16.94 5.58 22.35
N ARG A 68 -16.20 5.65 21.23
CA ARG A 68 -15.60 6.87 20.68
C ARG A 68 -15.41 6.78 19.15
N MET A 69 -15.01 7.88 18.55
CA MET A 69 -14.60 7.90 17.13
C MET A 69 -13.37 7.03 16.90
N LEU A 70 -13.29 6.40 15.74
CA LEU A 70 -12.07 5.75 15.27
C LEU A 70 -10.97 6.80 15.12
N MET A 71 -9.79 6.49 15.65
CA MET A 71 -8.58 7.27 15.53
C MET A 71 -7.63 6.53 14.60
N ALA A 72 -7.64 6.94 13.34
CA ALA A 72 -6.66 6.53 12.35
C ALA A 72 -6.06 7.76 11.70
N VAL A 73 -4.76 7.70 11.43
CA VAL A 73 -4.08 8.73 10.66
C VAL A 73 -3.48 8.03 9.46
N PRO A 74 -3.89 8.36 8.22
CA PRO A 74 -3.33 7.79 7.00
C PRO A 74 -1.92 8.35 6.80
N LEU A 75 -1.00 7.89 7.63
CA LEU A 75 0.41 8.23 7.55
C LEU A 75 0.96 7.36 6.42
N ASN A 76 1.06 7.95 5.23
CA ASN A 76 1.87 7.38 4.16
C ASN A 76 3.30 7.13 4.69
N ASN A 77 4.04 6.25 4.03
CA ASN A 77 5.36 5.79 4.48
C ASN A 77 6.34 6.96 4.73
N VAL A 78 6.12 8.10 4.07
CA VAL A 78 6.85 9.35 4.29
C VAL A 78 6.86 9.81 5.75
N TYR A 79 5.74 9.67 6.46
CA TYR A 79 5.60 10.19 7.82
C TYR A 79 5.87 9.11 8.89
N THR A 80 5.57 7.85 8.60
CA THR A 80 5.84 6.75 9.56
C THR A 80 7.35 6.54 9.75
N ALA A 81 8.16 6.82 8.73
CA ALA A 81 9.62 6.88 8.83
C ALA A 81 10.10 7.69 10.04
N LYS A 82 9.49 8.86 10.25
CA LYS A 82 9.87 9.78 11.33
C LYS A 82 9.48 9.28 12.72
N THR A 83 8.56 8.32 12.82
CA THR A 83 8.25 7.68 14.10
C THR A 83 9.40 6.79 14.57
N LEU A 84 10.03 6.03 13.66
CA LEU A 84 11.20 5.20 13.98
C LEU A 84 12.45 6.05 14.15
N ASP A 85 12.67 6.99 13.23
CA ASP A 85 13.85 7.86 13.21
C ASP A 85 13.93 8.81 14.42
N SER A 86 12.79 9.14 15.03
CA SER A 86 12.69 10.14 16.11
C SER A 86 13.40 11.47 15.75
N ALA A 87 13.33 11.86 14.49
CA ALA A 87 13.96 13.05 13.91
C ALA A 87 15.51 13.06 13.93
N ALA A 88 16.15 11.88 14.02
CA ALA A 88 17.61 11.75 13.93
C ALA A 88 18.16 11.94 12.49
N ASP A 89 17.28 11.93 11.47
CA ASP A 89 17.63 11.94 10.05
C ASP A 89 18.50 10.74 9.61
N ALA A 90 18.44 9.65 10.37
CA ALA A 90 19.10 8.39 10.07
C ALA A 90 18.29 7.53 9.09
N MET A 91 16.97 7.73 9.04
CA MET A 91 16.08 7.08 8.08
C MET A 91 15.36 8.10 7.18
N LYS A 92 15.35 7.80 5.89
CA LYS A 92 14.63 8.54 4.86
C LYS A 92 13.34 7.78 4.49
N PRO A 93 12.28 8.46 4.04
CA PRO A 93 11.07 7.83 3.51
C PRO A 93 11.32 6.70 2.50
N ILE A 94 12.32 6.89 1.63
CA ILE A 94 12.69 5.88 0.63
C ILE A 94 13.05 4.52 1.24
N ASP A 95 13.64 4.50 2.43
CA ASP A 95 14.08 3.27 3.09
C ASP A 95 12.91 2.34 3.42
N LEU A 96 11.72 2.89 3.71
CA LEU A 96 10.53 2.08 3.97
C LEU A 96 10.01 1.39 2.71
N TYR A 97 10.26 1.97 1.54
CA TYR A 97 9.95 1.32 0.27
C TYR A 97 11.02 0.32 -0.15
N GLN A 98 12.27 0.52 0.30
CA GLN A 98 13.38 -0.39 0.02
C GLN A 98 13.29 -1.64 0.88
N TYR A 99 12.84 -1.49 2.13
CA TYR A 99 12.88 -2.54 3.15
C TYR A 99 11.49 -2.76 3.79
N PRO A 100 10.68 -3.73 3.29
CA PRO A 100 9.34 -4.01 3.81
C PRO A 100 9.28 -4.32 5.32
N LYS A 101 10.37 -4.81 5.92
CA LYS A 101 10.49 -4.96 7.38
C LYS A 101 10.42 -3.61 8.13
N LEU A 102 11.14 -2.59 7.64
CA LEU A 102 11.07 -1.24 8.21
C LEU A 102 9.67 -0.65 8.07
N TRP A 103 9.00 -1.02 6.98
CA TRP A 103 7.64 -0.59 6.73
C TRP A 103 6.69 -1.06 7.84
N ILE A 104 6.64 -2.36 8.14
CA ILE A 104 5.84 -2.92 9.24
C ILE A 104 6.21 -2.28 10.58
N LYS A 105 7.51 -2.24 10.91
CA LYS A 105 8.00 -1.66 12.17
C LYS A 105 7.55 -0.22 12.34
N SER A 106 7.59 0.57 11.27
CA SER A 106 7.20 1.99 11.33
C SER A 106 5.73 2.16 11.69
N HIS A 107 4.85 1.36 11.09
CA HIS A 107 3.42 1.43 11.36
C HIS A 107 3.08 0.92 12.77
N LEU A 108 3.69 -0.18 13.22
CA LEU A 108 3.51 -0.67 14.58
C LEU A 108 4.00 0.34 15.62
N ALA A 109 5.19 0.94 15.40
CA ALA A 109 5.72 1.98 16.27
C ALA A 109 4.79 3.20 16.34
N THR A 110 4.21 3.62 15.21
CA THR A 110 3.24 4.71 15.13
C THR A 110 1.97 4.40 15.93
N VAL A 111 1.39 3.21 15.74
CA VAL A 111 0.21 2.78 16.50
C VAL A 111 0.52 2.75 18.00
N ALA A 112 1.65 2.15 18.39
CA ALA A 112 2.10 2.06 19.78
C ALA A 112 2.34 3.43 20.44
N ARG A 113 2.89 4.38 19.68
CA ARG A 113 3.22 5.73 20.17
C ARG A 113 1.99 6.61 20.35
N PHE A 114 1.05 6.56 19.40
CA PHE A 114 -0.08 7.50 19.36
C PHE A 114 -1.42 6.89 19.77
N GLY A 115 -1.48 5.60 20.05
CA GLY A 115 -2.73 4.93 20.44
C GLY A 115 -3.76 4.90 19.30
N LEU A 116 -3.29 4.66 18.07
CA LEU A 116 -4.18 4.55 16.91
C LEU A 116 -4.97 3.24 16.94
N ASP A 117 -6.14 3.22 16.31
CA ASP A 117 -6.98 2.04 16.24
C ASP A 117 -6.46 0.98 15.25
N TYR A 118 -5.67 1.38 14.24
CA TYR A 118 -5.03 0.46 13.31
C TYR A 118 -3.88 1.12 12.54
N PRO A 119 -2.93 0.33 12.02
CA PRO A 119 -1.93 0.82 11.09
C PRO A 119 -2.50 1.01 9.69
N THR A 120 -2.14 2.11 9.02
CA THR A 120 -2.55 2.41 7.64
C THR A 120 -1.44 2.07 6.64
N VAL A 121 -1.22 0.78 6.37
CA VAL A 121 -0.19 0.33 5.43
C VAL A 121 -0.65 0.60 3.99
N HIS A 122 -0.07 1.62 3.34
CA HIS A 122 -0.54 2.15 2.05
C HIS A 122 0.29 1.65 0.86
N ASN A 123 -0.33 1.22 -0.25
CA ASN A 123 0.40 0.78 -1.45
C ASN A 123 1.48 1.80 -1.89
N ILE A 124 2.64 1.29 -2.33
CA ILE A 124 3.84 2.10 -2.57
C ILE A 124 3.76 2.89 -3.88
N ASN A 125 3.34 2.25 -4.98
CA ASN A 125 3.16 2.89 -6.28
C ASN A 125 1.72 2.71 -6.79
N TYR A 126 1.40 3.45 -7.85
CA TYR A 126 0.14 3.35 -8.57
C TYR A 126 0.34 2.78 -9.98
N GLY A 127 1.43 2.04 -10.19
CA GLY A 127 1.63 1.23 -11.38
C GLY A 127 2.09 1.96 -12.63
N GLU A 128 2.49 3.23 -12.56
CA GLU A 128 3.04 4.01 -13.68
C GLU A 128 4.04 3.18 -14.53
N ASP A 129 4.97 2.50 -13.85
CA ASP A 129 5.99 1.61 -14.41
C ASP A 129 5.42 0.32 -15.02
N MET A 130 4.32 -0.19 -14.47
CA MET A 130 3.62 -1.39 -14.95
C MET A 130 2.86 -1.15 -16.25
N TRP A 131 2.49 0.11 -16.52
CA TRP A 131 1.81 0.54 -17.75
C TRP A 131 2.78 1.01 -18.84
N GLY A 132 4.09 0.86 -18.63
CA GLY A 132 5.14 1.24 -19.58
C GLY A 132 5.72 2.65 -19.37
N GLY A 133 5.30 3.33 -18.30
CA GLY A 133 5.90 4.59 -17.86
C GLY A 133 7.29 4.36 -17.28
N GLN A 134 8.09 5.42 -17.20
CA GLN A 134 9.31 5.39 -16.39
C GLN A 134 8.99 6.02 -15.05
N SER A 135 9.21 5.30 -13.96
CA SER A 135 9.11 5.85 -12.60
C SER A 135 10.50 5.97 -11.98
N ARG A 136 10.61 6.79 -10.94
CA ARG A 136 11.83 6.95 -10.14
C ARG A 136 11.52 7.03 -8.66
N MET A 137 12.27 6.30 -7.86
CA MET A 137 12.27 6.45 -6.41
C MET A 137 12.91 7.80 -6.02
N ILE A 138 12.30 8.51 -5.07
CA ILE A 138 12.84 9.75 -4.52
C ILE A 138 13.04 9.60 -3.02
N GLU A 139 14.04 10.31 -2.46
CA GLU A 139 14.40 10.17 -1.05
C GLU A 139 13.25 10.51 -0.09
N TYR A 140 12.47 11.55 -0.44
CA TYR A 140 11.43 12.13 0.41
C TYR A 140 10.06 12.15 -0.26
N GLY A 141 9.56 10.97 -0.66
CA GLY A 141 8.21 10.87 -1.23
C GLY A 141 7.92 9.50 -1.83
N ASN A 142 6.71 9.34 -2.35
CA ASN A 142 6.35 8.17 -3.14
C ASN A 142 7.14 8.14 -4.47
N PRO A 143 7.25 6.98 -5.14
CA PRO A 143 7.77 6.93 -6.51
C PRO A 143 7.03 7.94 -7.39
N ILE A 144 7.76 8.63 -8.26
CA ILE A 144 7.18 9.61 -9.19
C ILE A 144 7.31 9.12 -10.61
N LEU A 145 6.38 9.52 -11.47
CA LEU A 145 6.53 9.39 -12.92
C LEU A 145 7.67 10.32 -13.38
N ASP A 146 8.67 9.74 -14.02
CA ASP A 146 9.82 10.43 -14.62
C ASP A 146 9.61 10.55 -16.13
N GLY A 147 8.84 11.58 -16.51
CA GLY A 147 8.53 11.89 -17.90
C GLY A 147 7.03 12.01 -18.18
N LYS A 148 6.63 11.64 -19.40
CA LYS A 148 5.23 11.71 -19.84
C LYS A 148 4.48 10.41 -19.49
N PRO A 149 3.15 10.49 -19.30
CA PRO A 149 2.31 9.30 -19.16
C PRO A 149 2.50 8.34 -20.34
N PRO A 150 2.48 7.01 -20.10
CA PRO A 150 2.83 6.04 -21.13
C PRO A 150 1.79 5.87 -22.22
N ILE A 151 0.52 6.20 -21.95
CA ILE A 151 -0.60 5.97 -22.86
C ILE A 151 -1.02 7.28 -23.49
N THR A 152 -1.01 7.34 -24.81
CA THR A 152 -1.38 8.52 -25.60
C THR A 152 -2.45 8.22 -26.65
N CYS A 153 -2.56 6.96 -27.06
CA CYS A 153 -3.55 6.51 -28.05
C CYS A 153 -4.00 5.05 -27.79
N LEU A 154 -4.98 4.57 -28.56
CA LEU A 154 -5.54 3.22 -28.40
C LEU A 154 -4.50 2.13 -28.73
N GLU A 155 -3.63 2.41 -29.69
CA GLU A 155 -2.57 1.51 -30.14
C GLU A 155 -1.60 1.20 -28.99
N ASP A 156 -1.38 2.12 -28.04
CA ASP A 156 -0.50 1.90 -26.89
C ASP A 156 -1.03 0.78 -25.97
N LEU A 157 -2.34 0.52 -26.00
CA LEU A 157 -3.01 -0.53 -25.22
C LEU A 157 -2.95 -1.91 -25.89
N GLU A 158 -2.65 -1.97 -27.19
CA GLU A 158 -2.62 -3.24 -27.92
C GLU A 158 -1.51 -4.16 -27.39
N GLY A 159 -1.91 -5.35 -26.96
CA GLY A 159 -1.01 -6.36 -26.40
C GLY A 159 -0.49 -6.05 -25.00
N MET A 160 -1.06 -5.06 -24.31
CA MET A 160 -0.66 -4.72 -22.95
C MET A 160 -1.07 -5.83 -21.97
N PRO A 161 -0.13 -6.43 -21.21
CA PRO A 161 -0.46 -7.41 -20.20
C PRO A 161 -1.02 -6.74 -18.94
N ILE A 162 -2.09 -7.32 -18.38
CA ILE A 162 -2.57 -6.96 -17.05
C ILE A 162 -1.50 -7.35 -16.02
N PRO A 163 -1.03 -6.44 -15.15
CA PRO A 163 -0.09 -6.78 -14.10
C PRO A 163 -0.64 -7.79 -13.10
N ASP A 164 0.23 -8.67 -12.64
CA ASP A 164 -0.06 -9.63 -11.59
C ASP A 164 0.54 -9.13 -10.27
N PRO A 165 -0.29 -8.75 -9.29
CA PRO A 165 0.16 -8.20 -8.01
C PRO A 165 1.07 -9.14 -7.21
N ARG A 166 1.07 -10.45 -7.51
CA ARG A 166 1.92 -11.43 -6.82
C ARG A 166 3.35 -11.48 -7.35
N LYS A 167 3.65 -10.86 -8.49
CA LYS A 167 5.00 -10.89 -9.08
C LYS A 167 5.48 -9.60 -9.72
N ASP A 168 4.58 -8.68 -10.06
CA ASP A 168 4.91 -7.48 -10.80
C ASP A 168 5.09 -6.26 -9.89
N GLY A 169 6.13 -5.48 -10.17
CA GLY A 169 6.38 -4.20 -9.55
C GLY A 169 6.72 -4.28 -8.06
N LEU A 170 6.10 -3.40 -7.27
CA LEU A 170 6.26 -3.29 -5.82
C LEU A 170 5.15 -4.02 -5.02
N TYR A 171 4.17 -4.58 -5.71
CA TYR A 171 3.00 -5.23 -5.08
C TYR A 171 3.34 -6.49 -4.28
N PRO A 172 4.31 -7.34 -4.67
CA PRO A 172 4.71 -8.49 -3.86
C PRO A 172 5.18 -8.08 -2.46
N GLY A 173 6.01 -7.03 -2.36
CA GLY A 173 6.45 -6.50 -1.07
C GLY A 173 5.30 -5.94 -0.23
N TYR A 174 4.29 -5.33 -0.86
CA TYR A 174 3.07 -4.87 -0.16
C TYR A 174 2.23 -6.03 0.38
N LEU A 175 2.00 -7.07 -0.44
CA LEU A 175 1.27 -8.27 -0.04
C LEU A 175 2.01 -8.99 1.09
N TRP A 176 3.33 -9.14 0.98
CA TRP A 176 4.17 -9.70 2.04
C TRP A 176 4.01 -8.91 3.35
N ALA A 177 4.11 -7.58 3.27
CA ALA A 177 4.06 -6.74 4.47
C ALA A 177 2.72 -6.85 5.21
N ASN A 178 1.61 -6.91 4.47
CA ASN A 178 0.28 -7.05 5.05
C ASN A 178 0.01 -8.47 5.56
N ARG A 179 0.46 -9.50 4.84
CA ARG A 179 0.40 -10.90 5.30
C ARG A 179 1.15 -11.07 6.62
N GLU A 180 2.33 -10.47 6.71
CA GLU A 180 3.14 -10.53 7.91
C GLU A 180 2.55 -9.71 9.07
N LEU A 181 1.93 -8.56 8.79
CA LEU A 181 1.21 -7.78 9.79
C LEU A 181 0.01 -8.58 10.36
N ARG A 182 -0.75 -9.29 9.52
CA ARG A 182 -1.81 -10.22 9.95
C ARG A 182 -1.26 -11.30 10.88
N ARG A 183 -0.14 -11.95 10.49
CA ARG A 183 0.54 -12.96 11.31
C ARG A 183 0.91 -12.41 12.70
N ILE A 184 1.47 -11.20 12.76
CA ILE A 184 1.82 -10.51 14.01
C ILE A 184 0.56 -10.24 14.84
N PHE A 185 -0.52 -9.77 14.23
CA PHE A 185 -1.76 -9.52 14.96
C PHE A 185 -2.33 -10.79 15.60
N ASP A 186 -2.21 -11.93 14.92
CA ASP A 186 -2.64 -13.22 15.45
C ASP A 186 -1.72 -13.73 16.56
N GLU A 187 -0.40 -13.68 16.34
CA GLU A 187 0.62 -14.13 17.30
C GLU A 187 0.51 -13.39 18.64
N TYR A 188 0.39 -12.07 18.60
CA TYR A 188 0.31 -11.21 19.79
C TYR A 188 -1.13 -10.90 20.22
N LYS A 189 -2.12 -11.51 19.56
CA LYS A 189 -3.56 -11.32 19.84
C LYS A 189 -3.98 -9.84 19.85
N LEU A 190 -3.43 -9.05 18.94
CA LEU A 190 -3.76 -7.64 18.81
C LEU A 190 -5.17 -7.51 18.22
N PRO A 191 -6.12 -6.87 18.94
CA PRO A 191 -7.48 -6.68 18.45
C PRO A 191 -7.56 -5.43 17.55
N LEU A 192 -6.59 -5.27 16.65
CA LEU A 192 -6.59 -4.26 15.59
C LEU A 192 -7.25 -4.84 14.33
N PRO A 193 -8.02 -4.04 13.57
CA PRO A 193 -8.43 -4.43 12.22
C PRO A 193 -7.25 -4.33 11.24
N GLN A 194 -7.19 -5.26 10.29
CA GLN A 194 -6.33 -5.17 9.11
C GLN A 194 -7.13 -4.53 7.97
N VAL A 195 -6.77 -3.28 7.64
CA VAL A 195 -7.45 -2.48 6.61
C VAL A 195 -6.51 -2.31 5.42
N GLY A 196 -6.82 -2.97 4.30
CA GLY A 196 -6.00 -2.95 3.09
C GLY A 196 -6.32 -1.80 2.16
N SER A 197 -5.28 -1.18 1.60
CA SER A 197 -5.40 -0.21 0.51
C SER A 197 -5.25 -0.91 -0.83
N ILE A 198 -6.26 -0.78 -1.69
CA ILE A 198 -6.14 -1.06 -3.13
C ILE A 198 -6.31 0.24 -3.95
N CYS A 199 -5.93 1.38 -3.36
CA CYS A 199 -5.88 2.67 -4.06
C CYS A 199 -5.10 2.54 -5.38
N PRO A 200 -5.49 3.29 -6.42
CA PRO A 200 -6.32 4.49 -6.35
C PRO A 200 -7.76 4.31 -6.89
N GLY A 201 -8.15 3.09 -7.26
CA GLY A 201 -9.45 2.81 -7.89
C GLY A 201 -9.46 3.00 -9.42
N PRO A 202 -10.53 2.54 -10.11
CA PRO A 202 -10.53 2.35 -11.57
C PRO A 202 -10.54 3.65 -12.37
N THR A 203 -10.88 4.78 -11.74
CA THR A 203 -10.87 6.11 -12.39
C THR A 203 -9.55 6.83 -12.17
N LEU A 204 -9.03 6.80 -10.94
CA LEU A 204 -7.83 7.54 -10.59
C LEU A 204 -6.56 6.82 -11.09
N LEU A 205 -6.62 5.49 -11.30
CA LEU A 205 -5.49 4.72 -11.85
C LEU A 205 -5.14 5.15 -13.29
N PRO A 206 -6.10 5.21 -14.25
CA PRO A 206 -5.81 5.80 -15.55
C PRO A 206 -5.34 7.26 -15.49
N MET A 207 -5.93 8.03 -14.58
CA MET A 207 -5.67 9.46 -14.42
C MET A 207 -4.25 9.74 -13.91
N MET A 208 -3.72 8.91 -13.01
CA MET A 208 -2.36 9.07 -12.47
C MET A 208 -1.33 8.26 -13.25
N GLY A 209 -1.62 6.99 -13.50
CA GLY A 209 -0.63 6.00 -13.96
C GLY A 209 -0.56 5.78 -15.46
N MET A 210 -1.60 6.11 -16.23
CA MET A 210 -1.68 5.76 -17.65
C MET A 210 -1.69 6.97 -18.59
N LEU A 211 -2.67 7.86 -18.44
CA LEU A 211 -2.93 9.01 -19.33
C LEU A 211 -2.40 10.32 -18.73
N GLY A 212 -2.33 10.43 -17.41
CA GLY A 212 -2.07 11.68 -16.71
C GLY A 212 -3.33 12.54 -16.55
N TRP A 213 -3.33 13.41 -15.53
CA TRP A 213 -4.50 14.20 -15.11
C TRP A 213 -5.13 15.02 -16.25
N THR A 214 -4.29 15.72 -17.01
CA THR A 214 -4.74 16.60 -18.09
C THR A 214 -5.36 15.82 -19.24
N GLU A 215 -4.65 14.82 -19.77
CA GLU A 215 -5.11 14.05 -20.93
C GLU A 215 -6.29 13.14 -20.59
N PHE A 216 -6.36 12.61 -19.37
CA PHE A 216 -7.55 11.91 -18.89
C PHE A 216 -8.78 12.82 -18.94
N THR A 217 -8.66 14.04 -18.37
CA THR A 217 -9.77 15.00 -18.30
C THR A 217 -10.22 15.46 -19.69
N ILE A 218 -9.28 15.76 -20.59
CA ILE A 218 -9.57 16.10 -21.99
C ILE A 218 -10.20 14.89 -22.71
N GLY A 219 -9.63 13.71 -22.50
CA GLY A 219 -10.04 12.44 -23.08
C GLY A 219 -11.50 12.10 -22.79
N LEU A 220 -12.01 12.39 -21.59
CA LEU A 220 -13.42 12.19 -21.24
C LEU A 220 -14.39 12.81 -22.26
N ARG A 221 -14.01 13.93 -22.89
CA ARG A 221 -14.82 14.59 -23.93
C ARG A 221 -14.34 14.30 -25.35
N LYS A 222 -13.03 14.25 -25.56
CA LYS A 222 -12.42 14.25 -26.90
C LYS A 222 -12.06 12.86 -27.41
N ASN A 223 -11.79 11.92 -26.52
CA ASN A 223 -11.50 10.53 -26.85
C ASN A 223 -12.01 9.59 -25.73
N PRO A 224 -13.35 9.53 -25.53
CA PRO A 224 -13.93 8.77 -24.43
C PRO A 224 -13.69 7.27 -24.55
N GLU A 225 -13.44 6.77 -25.77
CA GLU A 225 -13.12 5.37 -26.01
C GLU A 225 -11.77 4.97 -25.38
N LEU A 226 -10.73 5.80 -25.57
CA LEU A 226 -9.44 5.59 -24.94
C LEU A 226 -9.56 5.58 -23.41
N VAL A 227 -10.27 6.56 -22.85
CA VAL A 227 -10.46 6.64 -21.40
C VAL A 227 -11.19 5.41 -20.86
N ARG A 228 -12.28 4.99 -21.52
CA ARG A 228 -13.03 3.80 -21.15
C ARG A 228 -12.15 2.55 -21.19
N LYS A 229 -11.36 2.37 -22.25
CA LYS A 229 -10.44 1.22 -22.36
C LYS A 229 -9.38 1.20 -21.26
N CYS A 230 -8.82 2.36 -20.90
CA CYS A 230 -7.90 2.44 -19.76
C CYS A 230 -8.59 2.10 -18.44
N MET A 231 -9.84 2.54 -18.23
CA MET A 231 -10.63 2.20 -17.04
C MET A 231 -10.95 0.70 -16.99
N ASP A 232 -11.29 0.07 -18.11
CA ASP A 232 -11.56 -1.37 -18.19
C ASP A 232 -10.32 -2.18 -17.78
N ILE A 233 -9.15 -1.84 -18.34
CA ILE A 233 -7.86 -2.47 -18.00
C ILE A 233 -7.51 -2.23 -16.52
N SER A 234 -7.70 -1.00 -16.04
CA SER A 234 -7.46 -0.65 -14.64
C SER A 234 -8.36 -1.43 -13.69
N ASN A 235 -9.63 -1.59 -14.04
CA ASN A 235 -10.59 -2.35 -13.26
C ASN A 235 -10.25 -3.85 -13.22
N GLU A 236 -9.81 -4.43 -14.35
CA GLU A 236 -9.34 -5.82 -14.40
C GLU A 236 -8.15 -6.05 -13.46
N PHE A 237 -7.16 -5.15 -13.51
CA PHE A 237 -6.03 -5.18 -12.57
C PHE A 237 -6.48 -5.05 -11.10
N LEU A 238 -7.34 -4.07 -10.79
CA LEU A 238 -7.79 -3.83 -9.41
C LEU A 238 -8.62 -4.98 -8.85
N ILE A 239 -9.42 -5.67 -9.68
CA ILE A 239 -10.11 -6.90 -9.27
C ILE A 239 -9.09 -8.01 -8.96
N GLY A 240 -8.08 -8.18 -9.81
CA GLY A 240 -6.98 -9.13 -9.57
C GLY A 240 -6.21 -8.81 -8.29
N PHE A 241 -5.93 -7.53 -8.06
CA PHE A 241 -5.26 -7.05 -6.85
C PHE A 241 -6.10 -7.24 -5.59
N GLY A 242 -7.38 -6.88 -5.62
CA GLY A 242 -8.30 -7.12 -4.50
C GLY A 242 -8.40 -8.61 -4.15
N LYS A 243 -8.50 -9.50 -5.14
CA LYS A 243 -8.50 -10.96 -4.92
C LYS A 243 -7.19 -11.43 -4.29
N ALA A 244 -6.05 -11.03 -4.86
CA ALA A 244 -4.74 -11.38 -4.30
C ALA A 244 -4.60 -10.91 -2.85
N PHE A 245 -5.05 -9.70 -2.55
CA PHE A 245 -5.00 -9.17 -1.20
C PHE A 245 -5.89 -9.96 -0.23
N ILE A 246 -7.11 -10.34 -0.65
CA ILE A 246 -7.99 -11.19 0.16
C ILE A 246 -7.35 -12.54 0.45
N ASP A 247 -6.81 -13.20 -0.58
CA ASP A 247 -6.24 -14.54 -0.48
C ASP A 247 -4.98 -14.57 0.42
N GLU A 248 -4.10 -13.58 0.28
CA GLU A 248 -2.79 -13.57 0.95
C GLU A 248 -2.85 -12.96 2.36
N VAL A 249 -3.81 -12.05 2.63
CA VAL A 249 -3.84 -11.24 3.85
C VAL A 249 -5.04 -11.54 4.74
N ALA A 250 -6.17 -11.99 4.18
CA ALA A 250 -7.44 -12.12 4.88
C ALA A 250 -7.81 -10.86 5.70
N PRO A 251 -7.97 -9.69 5.04
CA PRO A 251 -8.18 -8.43 5.75
C PRO A 251 -9.58 -8.33 6.36
N ASP A 252 -9.72 -7.48 7.38
CA ASP A 252 -11.03 -7.12 7.94
C ASP A 252 -11.81 -6.20 6.97
N SER A 253 -11.11 -5.44 6.12
CA SER A 253 -11.72 -4.60 5.09
C SER A 253 -10.71 -4.14 4.04
N ILE A 254 -11.22 -3.67 2.91
CA ILE A 254 -10.43 -3.07 1.83
C ILE A 254 -11.04 -1.72 1.45
N TYR A 255 -10.20 -0.72 1.17
CA TYR A 255 -10.63 0.58 0.64
C TYR A 255 -9.87 0.95 -0.65
N MET A 256 -10.47 1.87 -1.41
CA MET A 256 -9.98 2.43 -2.68
C MET A 256 -9.90 3.95 -2.61
#